data_AF-A0A3P8BDJ0-F1
#
_entry.id   AF-A0A3P8BDJ0-F1
#
_cell.length_a   1.000
_cell.length_b   1.000
_cell.length_c   1.000
_cell.angle_alpha   90.00
_cell.angle_beta   90.00
_cell.angle_gamma   90.00
#
_symmetry.space_group_name_H-M   'P 1'
#
loop_
_entity.id
_entity.type
_entity.pdbx_description
1 polymer ?
#
loop_
_entity_poly.entity_id
_entity_poly.type
_entity_poly.pdbx_seq_one_letter_code
_entity_poly.pdbx_strand_id
1 'polypeptide(L)'
;MAGETKVWQYVTLMKSIFLIDCPGVVYPDGNTEAELVMKGVVRVEYLQQPDLYIRDVLERVKPEFLQAKYNLPPLSSDDVQNYLQKQITDNEANNESSKDINSTLSQSSTTPLLWNDYPELFLETLARQSGKLLKVIENLLSFCIICV
;
A
#
# COMPACT_ATOMS: atom_id res chain seq x y z
N MET A 1 17.81 -2.16 -6.22
CA MET A 1 17.17 -2.23 -4.87
C MET A 1 17.82 -1.20 -3.95
N ALA A 2 17.14 -0.71 -2.90
CA ALA A 2 17.77 0.24 -1.96
C ALA A 2 19.09 -0.31 -1.40
N GLY A 3 20.15 0.49 -1.42
CA GLY A 3 21.48 0.10 -0.91
C GLY A 3 22.21 -0.96 -1.74
N GLU A 4 22.02 -0.97 -3.05
CA GLU A 4 22.73 -1.86 -3.98
C GLU A 4 24.22 -1.52 -4.09
N THR A 5 24.55 -0.25 -4.37
CA THR A 5 25.93 0.26 -4.32
C THR A 5 26.33 0.53 -2.87
N LYS A 6 27.34 -0.20 -2.37
CA LYS A 6 27.86 -0.05 -1.00
C LYS A 6 29.19 0.70 -0.92
N VAL A 7 29.93 0.69 -2.02
CA VAL A 7 31.25 1.31 -2.12
C VAL A 7 31.27 2.11 -3.42
N TRP A 8 31.90 3.27 -3.39
CA TRP A 8 32.08 4.08 -4.58
C TRP A 8 33.00 3.37 -5.58
N GLN A 9 32.74 3.56 -6.87
CA GLN A 9 33.49 2.88 -7.93
C GLN A 9 33.68 3.79 -9.15
N TYR A 10 34.80 3.59 -9.85
CA TYR A 10 35.04 4.21 -11.14
C TYR A 10 34.48 3.33 -12.26
N VAL A 11 33.70 3.94 -13.16
CA VAL A 11 33.19 3.29 -14.37
C VAL A 11 33.79 3.99 -15.58
N THR A 12 34.56 3.25 -16.37
CA THR A 12 35.20 3.77 -17.59
C THR A 12 34.25 3.60 -18.77
N LEU A 13 33.83 4.71 -19.39
CA LEU A 13 33.03 4.65 -20.63
C LEU A 13 33.93 4.61 -21.87
N MET A 14 34.96 5.46 -21.89
CA MET A 14 35.97 5.57 -22.95
C MET A 14 37.34 5.83 -22.32
N LYS A 15 38.43 5.81 -23.11
CA LYS A 15 39.80 5.99 -22.60
C LYS A 15 40.04 7.27 -21.78
N SER A 16 39.22 8.31 -21.96
CA SER A 16 39.39 9.61 -21.29
C SER A 16 38.20 10.06 -20.43
N ILE A 17 37.12 9.27 -20.35
CA ILE A 17 35.92 9.64 -19.59
C ILE A 17 35.64 8.56 -18.55
N PHE A 18 35.62 8.99 -17.29
CA PHE A 18 35.32 8.18 -16.13
C PHE A 18 34.09 8.76 -15.43
N LEU A 19 33.19 7.87 -15.02
CA LEU A 19 32.10 8.19 -14.12
C LEU A 19 32.44 7.68 -12.72
N ILE A 20 31.97 8.40 -11.71
CA ILE A 20 32.04 7.95 -10.32
C ILE A 20 30.61 7.59 -9.92
N ASP A 21 30.41 6.34 -9.56
CA ASP A 21 29.17 5.86 -8.97
C ASP A 21 29.36 5.79 -7.45
N CYS A 22 28.40 6.32 -6.68
CA CYS A 22 28.50 6.44 -5.22
C CYS A 22 27.23 5.91 -4.54
N PRO A 23 27.32 5.44 -3.28
CA PRO A 23 26.16 4.97 -2.55
C PRO A 23 25.14 6.11 -2.36
N GLY A 24 23.85 5.78 -2.46
CA GLY A 24 22.77 6.71 -2.16
C GLY A 24 22.77 7.11 -0.68
N VAL A 25 22.68 8.41 -0.39
CA VAL A 25 22.58 8.96 0.96
C VAL A 25 21.18 9.54 1.15
N VAL A 26 20.53 9.17 2.26
CA VAL A 26 19.23 9.73 2.65
C VAL A 26 19.44 10.64 3.85
N TYR A 27 19.03 11.89 3.72
CA TYR A 27 19.11 12.87 4.80
C TYR A 27 17.92 12.73 5.75
N PRO A 28 18.11 12.97 7.06
CA PRO A 28 17.01 12.97 8.02
C PRO A 28 16.17 14.24 7.85
N ASP A 29 15.26 14.23 6.87
CA ASP A 29 14.47 15.41 6.47
C ASP A 29 13.16 15.58 7.27
N GLY A 30 13.02 14.91 8.42
CA GLY A 30 11.76 14.91 9.19
C GLY A 30 10.59 14.20 8.48
N ASN A 31 10.88 13.47 7.39
CA ASN A 31 9.89 12.67 6.67
C ASN A 31 9.28 11.60 7.59
N THR A 32 8.00 11.29 7.37
CA THR A 32 7.35 10.17 8.05
C THR A 32 7.87 8.83 7.51
N GLU A 33 7.75 7.77 8.32
CA GLU A 33 8.15 6.41 7.90
C GLU A 33 7.43 5.99 6.61
N ALA A 34 6.12 6.26 6.51
CA ALA A 34 5.32 6.00 5.32
C ALA A 34 5.89 6.69 4.08
N GLU A 35 6.33 7.95 4.19
CA GLU A 35 6.92 8.68 3.08
C GLU A 35 8.27 8.10 2.64
N LEU A 36 9.09 7.62 3.59
CA LEU A 36 10.36 6.95 3.28
C LEU A 36 10.14 5.61 2.57
N VAL A 37 9.12 4.85 2.99
CA VAL A 37 8.73 3.59 2.33
C VAL A 37 8.25 3.86 0.91
N MET A 38 7.40 4.86 0.71
CA MET A 38 6.87 5.23 -0.61
C MET A 38 7.95 5.74 -1.55
N LYS A 39 9.00 6.38 -1.03
CA LYS A 39 10.20 6.78 -1.80
C LYS A 39 11.15 5.60 -2.10
N GLY A 40 10.86 4.39 -1.62
CA GLY A 40 11.70 3.21 -1.82
C GLY A 40 13.04 3.26 -1.08
N VAL A 41 13.16 4.10 -0.05
CA VAL A 41 14.36 4.18 0.80
C VAL A 41 14.52 2.91 1.62
N VAL A 42 13.40 2.39 2.12
CA VAL A 42 13.34 1.15 2.91
C VAL A 42 12.90 0.01 1.99
N ARG A 43 13.53 -1.15 2.15
CA ARG A 43 13.14 -2.36 1.43
C ARG A 43 11.88 -2.94 2.04
N VAL A 44 10.92 -3.32 1.19
CA VAL A 44 9.60 -3.80 1.62
C VAL A 44 9.71 -5.08 2.44
N GLU A 45 10.70 -5.93 2.16
CA GLU A 45 10.93 -7.20 2.85
C GLU A 45 11.36 -7.04 4.32
N TYR A 46 11.78 -5.84 4.73
CA TYR A 46 12.16 -5.54 6.11
C TYR A 46 11.05 -4.86 6.93
N LEU A 47 9.92 -4.55 6.29
CA LEU A 47 8.77 -3.98 6.99
C LEU A 47 8.11 -5.05 7.86
N GLN A 48 7.87 -4.71 9.12
CA GLN A 48 7.19 -5.62 10.07
C GLN A 48 5.71 -5.78 9.71
N GLN A 49 5.06 -4.70 9.30
CA GLN A 49 3.63 -4.66 8.96
C GLN A 49 3.44 -3.86 7.67
N PRO A 50 3.57 -4.51 6.49
CA PRO A 50 3.44 -3.81 5.21
C PRO A 50 1.99 -3.42 4.88
N ASP A 51 0.99 -4.07 5.50
CA ASP A 51 -0.44 -3.79 5.32
C ASP A 51 -0.82 -2.34 5.67
N LEU A 52 -0.14 -1.76 6.67
CA LEU A 52 -0.40 -0.39 7.14
C LEU A 52 -0.19 0.67 6.05
N TYR A 53 0.70 0.40 5.10
CA TYR A 53 1.07 1.32 4.04
C TYR A 53 0.17 1.21 2.80
N ILE A 54 -0.78 0.27 2.78
CA ILE A 54 -1.62 0.04 1.59
C ILE A 54 -2.56 1.20 1.33
N ARG A 55 -3.10 1.83 2.38
CA ARG A 55 -3.91 3.04 2.25
C ARG A 55 -3.16 4.16 1.52
N ASP A 56 -1.93 4.42 1.95
CA ASP A 56 -1.03 5.40 1.33
C ASP A 56 -0.75 5.11 -0.15
N VAL A 57 -0.72 3.83 -0.57
CA VAL A 57 -0.60 3.44 -1.97
C VAL A 57 -1.89 3.72 -2.74
N LEU A 58 -3.03 3.32 -2.17
CA LEU A 58 -4.35 3.48 -2.78
C LEU A 58 -4.73 4.96 -2.99
N GLU A 59 -4.22 5.86 -2.16
CA GLU A 59 -4.39 7.31 -2.34
C GLU A 59 -3.55 7.86 -3.50
N ARG A 60 -2.36 7.30 -3.74
CA ARG A 60 -1.44 7.77 -4.79
C ARG A 60 -1.76 7.19 -6.18
N VAL A 61 -2.26 5.96 -6.23
CA VAL A 61 -2.50 5.25 -7.49
C VAL A 61 -3.98 5.31 -7.87
N LYS A 62 -4.27 5.74 -9.10
CA LYS A 62 -5.65 5.78 -9.57
C LYS A 62 -6.26 4.37 -9.63
N PRO A 63 -7.54 4.18 -9.24
CA PRO A 63 -8.19 2.87 -9.21
C PRO A 63 -8.13 2.10 -10.53
N GLU A 64 -8.16 2.80 -11.68
CA GLU A 64 -8.18 2.16 -13.01
C GLU A 64 -6.89 1.38 -13.28
N PHE A 65 -5.74 1.89 -12.82
CA PHE A 65 -4.45 1.22 -12.99
C PHE A 65 -4.36 -0.04 -12.13
N LEU A 66 -4.89 0.01 -10.91
CA LEU A 66 -4.93 -1.14 -10.00
C LEU A 66 -5.85 -2.22 -10.55
N GLN A 67 -7.03 -1.84 -11.04
CA GLN A 67 -7.97 -2.77 -11.67
C GLN A 67 -7.34 -3.45 -12.88
N ALA A 68 -6.69 -2.69 -13.76
CA ALA A 68 -6.02 -3.25 -14.93
C ALA A 68 -4.82 -4.16 -14.55
N LYS A 69 -4.02 -3.75 -13.56
CA LYS A 69 -2.81 -4.49 -13.15
C LYS A 69 -3.15 -5.83 -12.49
N TYR A 70 -4.17 -5.84 -11.64
CA TYR A 70 -4.53 -6.99 -10.82
C TYR A 70 -5.79 -7.71 -11.30
N ASN A 71 -6.42 -7.26 -12.40
CA ASN A 71 -7.70 -7.76 -12.91
C ASN A 71 -8.82 -7.71 -11.85
N LEU A 72 -8.85 -6.64 -11.07
CA LEU A 72 -9.87 -6.43 -10.04
C LEU A 72 -11.17 -5.90 -10.67
N PRO A 73 -12.34 -6.35 -10.18
CA PRO A 73 -13.60 -5.70 -10.52
C PRO A 73 -13.67 -4.29 -9.89
N PRO A 74 -14.53 -3.40 -10.41
CA PRO A 74 -14.88 -2.17 -9.73
C PRO A 74 -15.48 -2.47 -8.34
N LEU A 75 -15.23 -1.57 -7.37
CA LEU A 75 -15.76 -1.71 -6.02
C LEU A 75 -17.31 -1.66 -6.06
N SER A 76 -17.95 -2.75 -5.64
CA SER A 76 -19.40 -2.85 -5.53
C SER A 76 -19.89 -2.41 -4.16
N SER A 77 -21.05 -1.74 -4.12
CA SER A 77 -21.74 -1.43 -2.87
C SER A 77 -22.04 -2.70 -2.06
N ASP A 78 -22.36 -3.81 -2.73
CA ASP A 78 -22.70 -5.07 -2.07
C ASP A 78 -21.51 -5.67 -1.32
N ASP A 79 -20.31 -5.56 -1.89
CA ASP A 79 -19.08 -6.04 -1.25
C ASP A 79 -18.77 -5.24 0.02
N VAL A 80 -18.98 -3.93 -0.02
CA VAL A 80 -18.83 -3.05 1.14
C VAL A 80 -19.85 -3.41 2.23
N GLN A 81 -21.12 -3.60 1.88
CA GLN A 81 -22.15 -3.99 2.86
C GLN A 81 -21.82 -5.33 3.51
N ASN A 82 -21.41 -6.32 2.72
CA ASN A 82 -21.00 -7.63 3.23
C ASN A 82 -19.80 -7.52 4.18
N TYR A 83 -18.80 -6.70 3.83
CA TYR A 83 -17.65 -6.43 4.68
C TYR A 83 -18.05 -5.80 6.02
N LEU A 84 -18.89 -4.76 6.00
CA LEU A 84 -19.38 -4.09 7.21
C LEU A 84 -20.21 -5.05 8.08
N GLN A 85 -21.06 -5.87 7.47
CA GLN A 85 -21.87 -6.87 8.19
C GLN A 85 -21.00 -7.95 8.85
N LYS A 86 -19.95 -8.40 8.16
CA LYS A 86 -18.97 -9.35 8.70
C LYS A 86 -18.27 -8.77 9.93
N GLN A 87 -17.81 -7.52 9.84
CA GLN A 87 -17.21 -6.80 10.98
C GLN A 87 -18.15 -6.72 12.18
N ILE A 88 -19.44 -6.44 11.97
CA ILE A 88 -20.43 -6.40 13.07
C ILE A 88 -20.55 -7.78 13.74
N THR A 89 -20.65 -8.84 12.93
CA THR A 89 -20.78 -10.22 13.43
C THR A 89 -19.54 -10.66 14.23
N ASP A 90 -18.35 -10.30 13.76
CA ASP A 90 -17.09 -10.64 14.43
C ASP A 90 -16.92 -9.84 15.74
N ASN A 91 -17.44 -8.62 15.82
CA ASN A 91 -17.43 -7.80 17.03
C ASN A 91 -18.41 -8.31 18.11
N GLU A 92 -19.54 -8.90 17.70
CA GLU A 92 -20.52 -9.53 18.60
C GLU A 92 -19.98 -10.84 19.22
N ALA A 93 -19.10 -11.57 18.52
CA ALA A 93 -18.42 -12.74 19.06
C ALA A 93 -17.32 -12.40 20.10
N ASN A 94 -16.87 -11.14 20.16
CA ASN A 94 -15.69 -10.73 20.92
C ASN A 94 -15.96 -9.72 22.06
N ASN A 95 -17.20 -9.32 22.35
CA ASN A 95 -17.48 -8.33 23.42
C ASN A 95 -18.63 -8.72 24.38
N GLU A 96 -18.27 -9.07 25.62
CA GLU A 96 -18.97 -8.58 26.82
C GLU A 96 -18.75 -7.05 26.91
N SER A 97 -19.82 -6.29 26.66
CA SER A 97 -20.11 -4.91 27.07
C SER A 97 -19.02 -3.82 26.92
N SER A 98 -19.23 -2.90 25.98
CA SER A 98 -19.82 -1.59 26.36
C SER A 98 -20.53 -0.92 25.20
N LYS A 99 -21.75 -0.48 25.52
CA LYS A 99 -22.65 0.34 24.72
C LYS A 99 -22.09 1.75 24.55
N ASP A 100 -22.64 2.42 23.54
CA ASP A 100 -22.61 3.86 23.28
C ASP A 100 -21.49 4.36 22.37
N ILE A 101 -21.68 4.23 21.04
CA ILE A 101 -21.67 5.38 20.10
C ILE A 101 -22.54 5.06 18.86
N ASN A 102 -23.87 5.07 19.01
CA ASN A 102 -24.76 5.28 17.86
C ASN A 102 -24.75 6.77 17.52
N SER A 103 -23.70 7.23 16.85
CA SER A 103 -23.59 8.62 16.38
C SER A 103 -22.48 8.70 15.32
N THR A 104 -22.81 8.29 14.09
CA THR A 104 -22.46 8.94 12.81
C THR A 104 -22.79 7.94 11.69
N LEU A 105 -24.08 7.60 11.56
CA LEU A 105 -24.58 6.85 10.41
C LEU A 105 -25.62 7.72 9.71
N SER A 106 -25.18 8.85 9.15
CA SER A 106 -26.04 9.76 8.36
C SER A 106 -25.20 10.80 7.62
N GLN A 107 -24.29 10.41 6.73
CA GLN A 107 -23.89 11.27 5.61
C GLN A 107 -23.63 10.41 4.37
N SER A 108 -24.71 10.07 3.67
CA SER A 108 -24.65 9.71 2.25
C SER A 108 -24.30 10.97 1.45
N SER A 109 -23.04 11.38 1.48
CA SER A 109 -22.51 12.28 0.46
C SER A 109 -22.31 11.50 -0.82
N THR A 110 -22.69 12.09 -1.95
CA THR A 110 -22.62 11.54 -3.31
C THR A 110 -21.17 11.43 -3.79
N THR A 111 -20.33 10.71 -3.03
CA THR A 111 -18.93 10.46 -3.34
C THR A 111 -18.80 9.06 -3.92
N PRO A 112 -18.08 8.89 -5.04
CA PRO A 112 -17.86 7.58 -5.63
C PRO A 112 -17.12 6.69 -4.63
N LEU A 113 -17.58 5.45 -4.45
CA LEU A 113 -16.91 4.46 -3.61
C LEU A 113 -15.46 4.27 -4.09
N LEU A 114 -14.50 4.52 -3.20
CA LEU A 114 -13.07 4.45 -3.52
C LEU A 114 -12.40 3.35 -2.71
N TRP A 115 -11.42 2.68 -3.31
CA TRP A 115 -10.65 1.63 -2.62
C TRP A 115 -9.86 2.16 -1.41
N ASN A 116 -9.48 3.45 -1.39
CA ASN A 116 -8.75 4.07 -0.28
C ASN A 116 -9.50 4.05 1.06
N ASP A 117 -10.83 4.02 1.01
CA ASP A 117 -11.67 3.99 2.22
C ASP A 117 -11.72 2.59 2.85
N TYR A 118 -11.43 1.54 2.06
CA TYR A 118 -11.52 0.14 2.46
C TYR A 118 -10.27 -0.65 2.04
N PRO A 119 -9.08 -0.34 2.59
CA PRO A 119 -7.83 -1.00 2.21
C PRO A 119 -7.83 -2.51 2.53
N GLU A 120 -8.46 -2.91 3.63
CA GLU A 120 -8.56 -4.33 4.01
C GLU A 120 -9.45 -5.13 3.05
N LEU A 121 -10.58 -4.56 2.61
CA LEU A 121 -11.47 -5.17 1.62
C LEU A 121 -10.75 -5.34 0.28
N PHE A 122 -9.92 -4.35 -0.10
CA PHE A 122 -9.08 -4.44 -1.28
C PHE A 122 -8.09 -5.60 -1.19
N LEU A 123 -7.41 -5.77 -0.05
CA LEU A 123 -6.50 -6.89 0.20
C LEU A 123 -7.22 -8.25 0.20
N GLU A 124 -8.41 -8.35 0.81
CA GLU A 124 -9.22 -9.57 0.80
C GLU A 124 -9.63 -9.95 -0.63
N THR A 125 -10.05 -8.97 -1.43
CA THR A 125 -10.42 -9.17 -2.84
C THR A 125 -9.22 -9.65 -3.67
N LEU A 126 -8.07 -9.02 -3.47
CA LEU A 126 -6.82 -9.42 -4.12
C LEU A 126 -6.34 -10.81 -3.70
N ALA A 127 -6.43 -11.14 -2.42
CA ALA A 127 -6.07 -12.46 -1.91
C ALA A 127 -6.96 -13.55 -2.51
N ARG A 128 -8.26 -13.28 -2.66
CA ARG A 128 -9.21 -14.19 -3.30
C ARG A 128 -8.87 -14.46 -4.77
N GLN A 129 -8.39 -13.46 -5.49
CA GLN A 129 -8.00 -13.63 -6.90
C GLN A 129 -6.61 -14.25 -7.10
N SER A 130 -5.62 -13.85 -6.28
CA SER A 130 -4.21 -14.22 -6.45
C SER A 130 -3.78 -15.46 -5.66
N GLY A 131 -4.53 -15.84 -4.61
CA GLY A 131 -4.21 -16.92 -3.69
C GLY A 131 -2.98 -16.70 -2.80
N LYS A 132 -2.32 -15.53 -2.85
CA LYS A 132 -1.09 -15.23 -2.09
C LYS A 132 -1.04 -13.79 -1.60
N LEU A 133 -1.54 -13.54 -0.40
CA LEU A 133 -1.68 -12.19 0.19
C LEU A 133 -0.33 -11.45 0.33
N LEU A 134 0.67 -12.05 1.00
CA LEU A 134 1.96 -11.39 1.27
C LEU A 134 2.70 -10.94 0.00
N LYS A 135 2.68 -11.79 -1.03
CA LYS A 135 3.36 -11.49 -2.29
C LYS A 135 2.67 -10.37 -3.08
N VAL A 136 1.36 -10.20 -2.90
CA VAL A 136 0.62 -9.12 -3.55
C VAL A 136 0.98 -7.78 -2.91
N ILE A 137 1.05 -7.73 -1.59
CA ILE A 137 1.41 -6.52 -0.84
C ILE A 137 2.83 -6.06 -1.22
N GLU A 138 3.79 -6.99 -1.24
CA GLU A 138 5.16 -6.71 -1.69
C GLU A 138 5.20 -6.15 -3.12
N ASN A 139 4.45 -6.77 -4.03
CA ASN A 139 4.38 -6.34 -5.43
C ASN A 139 3.69 -4.99 -5.58
N LEU A 140 2.69 -4.69 -4.76
CA LEU A 140 1.93 -3.44 -4.80
C LEU A 140 2.79 -2.28 -4.30
N LEU A 141 3.46 -2.45 -3.17
CA LEU A 141 4.41 -1.48 -2.64
C LEU A 141 5.57 -1.29 -3.62
N SER A 142 6.12 -2.38 -4.17
CA SER A 142 7.19 -2.30 -5.18
C SER A 142 6.74 -1.59 -6.46
N PHE A 143 5.51 -1.85 -6.93
CA PHE A 143 4.95 -1.17 -8.09
C PHE A 143 4.77 0.33 -7.84
N CYS A 144 4.26 0.71 -6.67
CA CYS A 144 4.11 2.12 -6.30
C CYS A 144 5.47 2.83 -6.24
N ILE A 145 6.49 2.19 -5.67
CA ILE A 145 7.85 2.74 -5.58
C ILE A 145 8.48 2.96 -6.97
N ILE A 146 8.13 2.15 -7.96
CA ILE A 146 8.72 2.23 -9.31
C ILE A 146 7.92 3.16 -10.24
N CYS A 147 6.61 3.24 -10.07
CA CYS A 147 5.72 3.90 -11.05
C CYS A 147 5.28 5.32 -10.66
N VAL A 148 5.55 5.77 -9.43
CA VAL A 148 5.27 7.13 -8.93
C VAL A 148 6.59 7.88 -8.77
#